data_AF-A0A6T8J9T4-F1
#
_entry.id   AF-A0A6T8J9T4-F1
#
_cell.length_a   1.000
_cell.length_b   1.000
_cell.length_c   1.000
_cell.angle_alpha   90.00
_cell.angle_beta   90.00
_cell.angle_gamma   90.00
#
_symmetry.space_group_name_H-M   'P 1'
#
loop_
_entity.id
_entity.type
_entity.pdbx_description
1 polymer ?
#
loop_
_entity_poly.entity_id
_entity_poly.type
_entity_poly.pdbx_seq_one_letter_code
_entity_poly.pdbx_strand_id
1 'polypeptide(L)'
;KMPADIHSGSYYPIVYPSEFWMKTDSLIPINGTLKNITIALDFSVQPFWKWQMMSNMEEQWKKQEEAGGEEGSADMLRTLLTDTNPWLLGITFVVSLLHTVFDFLAFKNDISFFKGAKSMNGLSVRSMVVNAFFQVIIFFYLMDNETSYMVLMSNGVGLVIEFWKITKAVRFSFENGKLTWVETSTFSGSKTK
;
A
#
# COMPACT_ATOMS: atom_id res chain seq x y z
N LYS A 1 -31.88 3.05 -4.54
CA LYS A 1 -33.00 3.79 -5.15
C LYS A 1 -33.60 4.69 -4.08
N MET A 2 -33.72 6.00 -4.32
CA MET A 2 -34.25 6.92 -3.32
C MET A 2 -35.76 6.74 -3.20
N PRO A 3 -36.31 6.63 -1.98
CA PRO A 3 -37.75 6.65 -1.80
C PRO A 3 -38.27 8.04 -2.21
N ALA A 4 -39.25 8.06 -3.10
CA ALA A 4 -39.93 9.28 -3.54
C ALA A 4 -41.30 9.35 -2.87
N ASP A 5 -41.69 10.55 -2.46
CA ASP A 5 -43.06 10.80 -2.02
C ASP A 5 -43.98 10.80 -3.25
N ILE A 6 -44.96 9.89 -3.24
CA ILE A 6 -45.89 9.64 -4.34
C ILE A 6 -46.82 10.85 -4.57
N HIS A 7 -47.02 11.68 -3.55
CA HIS A 7 -47.95 12.81 -3.62
C HIS A 7 -47.32 14.15 -4.02
N SER A 8 -46.06 14.39 -3.61
CA SER A 8 -45.37 15.67 -3.86
C SER A 8 -44.35 15.62 -5.01
N GLY A 9 -44.08 14.43 -5.56
CA GLY A 9 -43.04 14.23 -6.58
C GLY A 9 -41.63 14.57 -6.10
N SER A 10 -41.46 14.81 -4.80
CA SER A 10 -40.21 15.20 -4.16
C SER A 10 -39.55 14.00 -3.48
N TYR A 11 -38.22 14.01 -3.37
CA TYR A 11 -37.47 12.96 -2.72
C TYR A 11 -37.41 13.19 -1.21
N TYR A 12 -37.48 12.11 -0.43
CA TYR A 12 -37.23 12.20 1.01
C TYR A 12 -35.75 12.55 1.26
N PRO A 13 -35.47 13.35 2.33
CA PRO A 13 -34.10 13.63 2.71
C PRO A 13 -33.37 12.33 3.06
N ILE A 14 -32.09 12.25 2.68
CA ILE A 14 -31.25 11.10 2.98
C ILE A 14 -31.03 11.07 4.49
N VAL A 15 -31.56 10.05 5.15
CA VAL A 15 -31.25 9.73 6.55
C VAL A 15 -30.26 8.57 6.53
N TYR A 16 -29.13 8.76 7.21
CA TYR A 16 -28.07 7.76 7.26
C TYR A 16 -27.53 7.67 8.69
N PRO A 17 -27.43 6.45 9.26
CA PRO A 17 -26.82 6.24 10.57
C PRO A 17 -25.31 6.41 10.43
N SER A 18 -24.76 7.46 11.04
CA SER A 18 -23.33 7.75 10.99
C SER A 18 -22.58 6.98 12.07
N GLU A 19 -21.84 5.95 11.67
CA GLU A 19 -20.89 5.25 12.55
C GLU A 19 -19.45 5.78 12.40
N PHE A 20 -19.24 6.71 11.47
CA PHE A 20 -17.92 7.20 11.07
C PHE A 20 -17.01 7.64 12.21
N TRP A 21 -17.55 8.40 13.17
CA TRP A 21 -16.78 8.93 14.31
C TRP A 21 -16.89 8.06 15.57
N MET A 22 -17.60 6.92 15.52
CA MET A 22 -17.71 6.00 16.64
C MET A 22 -16.48 5.09 16.67
N LYS A 23 -15.71 5.15 17.76
CA LYS A 23 -14.59 4.23 18.03
C LYS A 23 -15.13 2.98 18.71
N THR A 24 -14.60 1.78 18.40
CA THR A 24 -15.05 0.55 19.06
C THR A 24 -14.82 0.60 20.57
N ASP A 25 -13.76 1.26 21.03
CA ASP A 25 -13.46 1.47 22.47
C ASP A 25 -14.55 2.22 23.24
N SER A 26 -15.37 3.02 22.53
CA SER A 26 -16.48 3.77 23.14
C SER A 26 -17.78 2.97 23.19
N LEU A 27 -17.80 1.76 22.61
CA LEU A 27 -18.98 0.90 22.57
C LEU A 27 -19.04 0.00 23.80
N ILE A 28 -20.25 -0.17 24.35
CA ILE A 28 -20.49 -1.07 25.48
C ILE A 28 -20.98 -2.42 24.93
N PRO A 29 -20.33 -3.54 25.25
CA PRO A 29 -20.76 -4.85 24.76
C PRO A 29 -22.11 -5.22 25.39
N ILE A 30 -23.10 -5.53 24.55
CA ILE A 30 -24.42 -5.96 25.02
C ILE A 30 -24.30 -7.40 25.53
N ASN A 31 -24.29 -7.57 26.86
CA ASN A 31 -24.31 -8.86 27.53
C ASN A 31 -25.58 -9.01 28.39
N GLY A 32 -25.89 -10.25 28.81
CA GLY A 32 -27.09 -10.55 29.61
C GLY A 32 -27.11 -9.93 31.02
N THR A 33 -26.06 -9.22 31.42
CA THR A 33 -25.94 -8.54 32.72
C THR A 33 -26.52 -7.12 32.67
N LEU A 34 -26.64 -6.53 31.48
CA LEU A 34 -27.18 -5.17 31.29
C LEU A 34 -28.71 -5.19 31.25
N LYS A 35 -29.35 -4.63 32.28
CA LYS A 35 -30.83 -4.55 32.38
C LYS A 35 -31.41 -3.28 31.74
N ASN A 36 -30.70 -2.15 31.81
CA ASN A 36 -31.13 -0.86 31.28
C ASN A 36 -29.98 -0.24 30.48
N ILE A 37 -30.26 0.31 29.31
CA ILE A 37 -29.28 1.04 28.48
C ILE A 37 -29.84 2.42 28.13
N THR A 38 -29.02 3.45 28.29
CA THR A 38 -29.37 4.81 27.90
C THR A 38 -28.84 5.05 26.48
N ILE A 39 -29.75 5.26 25.52
CA ILE A 39 -29.39 5.53 24.13
C ILE A 39 -29.39 7.05 23.93
N ALA A 40 -28.23 7.62 23.62
CA ALA A 40 -28.10 9.02 23.21
C ALA A 40 -28.19 9.10 21.68
N LEU A 41 -29.21 9.79 21.17
CA LEU A 41 -29.39 10.03 19.74
C LEU A 41 -29.08 11.50 19.43
N ASP A 42 -28.07 11.73 18.59
CA ASP A 42 -27.76 13.06 18.06
C ASP A 42 -28.27 13.17 16.62
N PHE A 43 -29.00 14.24 16.33
CA PHE A 43 -29.53 14.54 15.00
C PHE A 43 -28.88 15.82 14.49
N SER A 44 -28.07 15.70 13.45
CA SER A 44 -27.43 16.86 12.81
C SER A 44 -27.63 16.84 11.30
N VAL A 45 -27.81 18.04 10.71
CA VAL A 45 -27.84 18.21 9.26
C VAL A 45 -26.40 18.39 8.78
N GLN A 46 -25.98 17.58 7.81
CA GLN A 46 -24.63 17.62 7.25
C GLN A 46 -24.70 18.04 5.78
N PRO A 47 -23.71 18.80 5.27
CA PRO A 47 -23.64 19.11 3.85
C PRO A 47 -23.34 17.86 3.03
N PHE A 48 -23.90 17.79 1.81
CA PHE A 48 -23.85 16.61 0.95
C PHE A 48 -22.42 16.11 0.68
N TRP A 49 -21.46 17.01 0.44
CA TRP A 49 -20.08 16.63 0.16
C TRP A 49 -19.41 15.93 1.35
N LYS A 50 -19.74 16.34 2.58
CA LYS A 50 -19.19 15.74 3.81
C LYS A 50 -19.75 14.33 3.99
N TRP A 51 -21.06 14.18 3.81
CA TRP A 51 -21.72 12.87 3.82
C TRP A 51 -21.15 11.94 2.74
N GLN A 52 -20.99 12.43 1.51
CA GLN A 52 -20.41 11.67 0.41
C GLN A 52 -18.99 11.21 0.76
N MET A 53 -18.13 12.10 1.26
CA MET A 53 -16.75 11.75 1.65
C MET A 53 -16.72 10.67 2.74
N MET A 54 -17.49 10.86 3.82
CA MET A 54 -17.55 9.91 4.94
C MET A 54 -18.09 8.54 4.50
N SER A 55 -19.15 8.52 3.69
CA SER A 55 -19.75 7.27 3.19
C SER A 55 -18.78 6.49 2.29
N ASN A 56 -18.04 7.18 1.41
CA ASN A 56 -17.03 6.53 0.58
C ASN A 56 -15.90 5.96 1.44
N MET A 57 -15.40 6.72 2.43
CA MET A 57 -14.34 6.22 3.31
C MET A 57 -14.78 4.98 4.11
N GLU A 58 -15.99 4.98 4.66
CA GLU A 58 -16.52 3.78 5.34
C GLU A 58 -16.63 2.57 4.43
N GLU A 59 -17.10 2.76 3.20
CA GLU A 59 -17.18 1.67 2.23
C GLU A 59 -15.77 1.14 1.88
N GLN A 60 -14.78 2.02 1.74
CA GLN A 60 -13.39 1.61 1.51
C GLN A 60 -12.82 0.86 2.72
N TRP A 61 -13.07 1.33 3.94
CA TRP A 61 -12.62 0.65 5.15
C TRP A 61 -13.25 -0.73 5.30
N LYS A 62 -14.57 -0.86 5.08
CA LYS A 62 -15.25 -2.16 5.09
C LYS A 62 -14.67 -3.12 4.05
N LYS A 63 -14.47 -2.64 2.81
CA LYS A 63 -13.84 -3.45 1.76
C LYS A 63 -12.39 -3.82 2.10
N GLN A 64 -11.65 -2.93 2.75
CA GLN A 64 -10.28 -3.20 3.16
C GLN A 64 -10.24 -4.28 4.24
N GLU A 65 -11.12 -4.21 5.23
CA GLU A 65 -11.27 -5.23 6.28
C GLU A 65 -11.70 -6.58 5.69
N GLU A 66 -12.70 -6.60 4.80
CA GLU A 66 -13.15 -7.81 4.09
C GLU A 66 -12.06 -8.42 3.20
N ALA A 67 -11.16 -7.60 2.64
CA ALA A 67 -10.06 -8.04 1.78
C ALA A 67 -8.85 -8.59 2.57
N GLY A 68 -8.97 -8.79 3.88
CA GLY A 68 -7.88 -9.24 4.74
C GLY A 68 -6.93 -8.11 5.13
N GLY A 69 -7.43 -6.87 5.16
CA GLY A 69 -6.74 -5.74 5.75
C GLY A 69 -6.57 -5.89 7.26
N GLU A 70 -5.66 -5.11 7.83
CA GLU A 70 -5.37 -5.10 9.26
C GLU A 70 -6.64 -4.82 10.08
N GLU A 71 -7.03 -5.78 10.93
CA GLU A 71 -8.18 -5.64 11.83
C GLU A 71 -8.00 -4.40 12.71
N GLY A 72 -9.03 -3.56 12.81
CA GLY A 72 -8.96 -2.31 13.58
C GLY A 72 -8.26 -1.14 12.89
N SER A 73 -7.80 -1.29 11.63
CA SER A 73 -7.22 -0.18 10.85
C SER A 73 -8.15 1.03 10.73
N ALA A 74 -9.46 0.79 10.59
CA ALA A 74 -10.47 1.85 10.56
C ALA A 74 -10.52 2.65 11.86
N ASP A 75 -10.44 1.97 13.01
CA ASP A 75 -10.42 2.60 14.33
C ASP A 75 -9.11 3.33 14.62
N MET A 76 -7.99 2.77 14.15
CA MET A 76 -6.71 3.47 14.20
C MET A 76 -6.79 4.78 13.39
N LEU A 77 -7.33 4.76 12.17
CA LEU A 77 -7.50 5.95 11.36
C LEU A 77 -8.46 6.97 11.99
N ARG A 78 -9.57 6.52 12.59
CA ARG A 78 -10.50 7.39 13.36
C ARG A 78 -9.80 8.07 14.53
N THR A 79 -8.97 7.32 15.24
CA THR A 79 -8.16 7.82 16.35
C THR A 79 -7.13 8.83 15.86
N LEU A 80 -6.41 8.53 14.78
CA LEU A 80 -5.46 9.46 14.16
C LEU A 80 -6.15 10.77 13.74
N LEU A 81 -7.31 10.71 13.10
CA LEU A 81 -8.03 11.91 12.63
C LEU A 81 -8.63 12.75 13.77
N THR A 82 -9.05 12.11 14.86
CA THR A 82 -9.74 12.79 15.98
C THR A 82 -8.76 13.29 17.03
N ASP A 83 -7.74 12.49 17.35
CA ASP A 83 -6.89 12.70 18.52
C ASP A 83 -5.49 13.27 18.16
N THR A 84 -5.09 13.27 16.88
CA THR A 84 -3.79 13.79 16.44
C THR A 84 -3.85 15.26 16.02
N ASN A 85 -2.76 16.00 16.24
CA ASN A 85 -2.62 17.36 15.73
C ASN A 85 -2.73 17.40 14.18
N PRO A 86 -3.68 18.16 13.60
CA PRO A 86 -3.88 18.22 12.15
C PRO A 86 -2.64 18.65 11.36
N TRP A 87 -1.78 19.48 11.95
CA TRP A 87 -0.53 19.92 11.31
C TRP A 87 0.47 18.78 11.14
N LEU A 88 0.65 17.96 12.18
CA LEU A 88 1.53 16.80 12.13
C LEU A 88 1.00 15.76 11.15
N LEU A 89 -0.31 15.50 11.19
CA LEU A 89 -0.95 14.54 10.29
C LEU A 89 -0.80 14.96 8.82
N GLY A 90 -0.95 16.26 8.53
CA GLY A 90 -0.73 16.81 7.19
C GLY A 90 0.71 16.64 6.70
N ILE A 91 1.71 16.92 7.54
CA ILE A 91 3.12 16.73 7.17
C ILE A 91 3.42 15.24 6.92
N THR A 92 2.99 14.36 7.83
CA THR A 92 3.19 12.91 7.65
C THR A 92 2.59 12.43 6.34
N PHE A 93 1.37 12.87 6.01
CA PHE A 93 0.73 12.53 4.74
C PHE A 93 1.55 12.99 3.53
N VAL A 94 2.03 14.23 3.53
CA VAL A 94 2.87 14.76 2.43
C VAL A 94 4.19 14.00 2.30
N VAL A 95 4.85 13.70 3.43
CA VAL A 95 6.11 12.94 3.44
C VAL A 95 5.88 11.52 2.92
N SER A 96 4.81 10.84 3.34
CA SER A 96 4.44 9.51 2.84
C SER A 96 4.14 9.49 1.34
N LEU A 97 3.42 10.50 0.83
CA LEU A 97 3.16 10.63 -0.61
C LEU A 97 4.46 10.84 -1.39
N LEU A 98 5.31 11.74 -0.91
CA LEU A 98 6.58 12.06 -1.56
C LEU A 98 7.54 10.87 -1.54
N HIS A 99 7.58 10.09 -0.44
CA HIS A 99 8.31 8.84 -0.36
C HIS A 99 7.83 7.84 -1.43
N THR A 100 6.51 7.66 -1.54
CA THR A 100 5.90 6.76 -2.54
C THR A 100 6.25 7.20 -3.98
N VAL A 101 6.25 8.51 -4.26
CA VAL A 101 6.63 9.05 -5.57
C VAL A 101 8.11 8.82 -5.87
N PHE A 102 8.99 9.01 -4.88
CA PHE A 102 10.43 8.76 -5.04
C PHE A 102 10.75 7.29 -5.27
N ASP A 103 10.10 6.38 -4.55
CA ASP A 103 10.24 4.94 -4.79
C ASP A 103 9.81 4.57 -6.22
N PHE A 104 8.67 5.08 -6.67
CA PHE A 104 8.21 4.85 -8.04
C PHE A 104 9.17 5.40 -9.09
N LEU A 105 9.72 6.59 -8.88
CA LEU A 105 10.71 7.18 -9.79
C LEU A 105 12.02 6.39 -9.80
N ALA A 106 12.47 5.91 -8.64
CA ALA A 106 13.65 5.06 -8.53
C ALA A 106 13.44 3.74 -9.30
N PHE A 107 12.31 3.06 -9.11
CA PHE A 107 11.97 1.85 -9.87
C PHE A 107 11.89 2.10 -11.37
N LYS A 108 11.27 3.22 -11.79
CA LYS A 108 11.20 3.60 -13.21
C LYS A 108 12.59 3.84 -13.80
N ASN A 109 13.46 4.52 -13.06
CA ASN A 109 14.83 4.78 -13.50
C ASN A 109 15.62 3.48 -13.64
N ASP A 110 15.56 2.62 -12.61
CA ASP A 110 16.18 1.29 -12.60
C ASP A 110 15.76 0.47 -13.82
N ILE A 111 14.46 0.33 -14.08
CA ILE A 111 13.96 -0.44 -15.22
C ILE A 111 14.45 0.17 -16.54
N SER A 112 14.42 1.50 -16.66
CA SER A 112 14.88 2.21 -17.86
C SER A 112 16.37 2.00 -18.12
N PHE A 113 17.19 2.01 -17.07
CA PHE A 113 18.62 1.78 -17.14
C PHE A 113 18.93 0.37 -17.66
N PHE A 114 18.35 -0.67 -17.04
CA PHE A 114 18.61 -2.07 -17.42
C PHE A 114 17.93 -2.49 -18.74
N LYS A 115 16.89 -1.78 -19.17
CA LYS A 115 16.29 -1.95 -20.50
C LYS A 115 17.16 -1.34 -21.61
N GLY A 116 17.82 -0.21 -21.35
CA GLY A 116 18.61 0.54 -22.33
C GLY A 116 20.12 0.26 -22.33
N ALA A 117 20.67 -0.37 -21.28
CA ALA A 117 22.10 -0.61 -21.14
C ALA A 117 22.65 -1.57 -22.21
N LYS A 118 23.55 -1.07 -23.08
CA LYS A 118 24.31 -1.86 -24.07
C LYS A 118 25.62 -2.43 -23.51
N SER A 119 26.15 -1.83 -22.45
CA SER A 119 27.33 -2.30 -21.72
C SER A 119 27.05 -2.21 -20.22
N MET A 120 27.33 -3.30 -19.51
CA MET A 120 27.22 -3.40 -18.05
C MET A 120 28.54 -2.98 -17.35
N ASN A 121 29.48 -2.37 -18.08
CA ASN A 121 30.78 -1.95 -17.55
C ASN A 121 30.60 -0.98 -16.38
N GLY A 122 31.05 -1.38 -15.18
CA GLY A 122 30.93 -0.61 -13.95
C GLY A 122 29.90 -1.13 -12.94
N LEU A 123 29.09 -2.13 -13.30
CA LEU A 123 28.17 -2.79 -12.37
C LEU A 123 28.74 -4.12 -11.88
N SER A 124 28.87 -4.25 -10.55
CA SER A 124 29.29 -5.50 -9.92
C SER A 124 28.10 -6.45 -9.79
N VAL A 125 28.10 -7.53 -10.59
CA VAL A 125 27.08 -8.60 -10.49
C VAL A 125 27.08 -9.21 -9.09
N ARG A 126 28.25 -9.34 -8.46
CA ARG A 126 28.39 -9.85 -7.09
C ARG A 126 27.69 -8.95 -6.06
N SER A 127 27.83 -7.64 -6.19
CA SER A 127 27.12 -6.68 -5.32
C SER A 127 25.60 -6.77 -5.51
N MET A 128 25.15 -6.91 -6.76
CA MET A 128 23.73 -7.02 -7.09
C MET A 128 23.08 -8.28 -6.49
N VAL A 129 23.77 -9.43 -6.52
CA VAL A 129 23.28 -10.67 -5.91
C VAL A 129 23.21 -10.57 -4.38
N VAL A 130 24.20 -9.94 -3.75
CA VAL A 130 24.21 -9.73 -2.29
C VAL A 130 23.06 -8.80 -1.88
N ASN A 131 22.81 -7.74 -2.64
CA ASN A 131 21.68 -6.84 -2.36
C ASN A 131 20.34 -7.57 -2.45
N ALA A 132 20.12 -8.36 -3.50
CA ALA A 132 18.91 -9.14 -3.67
C ALA A 132 18.70 -10.17 -2.56
N PHE A 133 19.77 -10.78 -2.05
CA PHE A 133 19.69 -11.66 -0.89
C PHE A 133 19.19 -10.93 0.36
N PHE A 134 19.73 -9.74 0.66
CA PHE A 134 19.23 -8.93 1.77
C PHE A 134 17.79 -8.48 1.55
N GLN A 135 17.41 -8.10 0.32
CA GLN A 135 16.04 -7.71 0.00
C GLN A 135 15.05 -8.86 0.18
N VAL A 136 15.44 -10.09 -0.15
CA VAL A 136 14.65 -11.31 0.14
C VAL A 136 14.47 -11.51 1.65
N ILE A 137 15.54 -11.34 2.45
CA ILE A 137 15.44 -11.45 3.92
C ILE A 137 14.48 -10.39 4.48
N ILE A 138 14.61 -9.14 4.02
CA ILE A 138 13.74 -8.04 4.45
C ILE A 138 12.29 -8.31 4.07
N PHE A 139 12.03 -8.82 2.85
CA PHE A 139 10.70 -9.16 2.40
C PHE A 139 10.06 -10.25 3.28
N PHE A 140 10.79 -11.33 3.58
CA PHE A 140 10.29 -12.38 4.48
C PHE A 140 10.10 -11.87 5.91
N TYR A 141 10.98 -10.99 6.40
CA TYR A 141 10.80 -10.35 7.70
C TYR A 141 9.51 -9.51 7.74
N LEU A 142 9.26 -8.70 6.71
CA LEU A 142 8.03 -7.88 6.62
C LEU A 142 6.77 -8.74 6.48
N MET A 143 6.88 -9.89 5.83
CA MET A 143 5.80 -10.86 5.70
C MET A 143 5.48 -11.53 7.04
N ASP A 144 6.49 -11.87 7.83
CA ASP A 144 6.33 -12.52 9.14
C ASP A 144 5.82 -11.56 10.23
N ASN A 145 6.16 -10.26 10.11
CA ASN A 145 5.73 -9.23 11.07
C ASN A 145 4.34 -8.62 10.76
N GLU A 146 3.51 -9.27 9.94
CA GLU A 146 2.15 -8.82 9.56
C GLU A 146 2.09 -7.33 9.18
N THR A 147 3.12 -6.84 8.48
CA THR A 147 3.20 -5.42 8.13
C THR A 147 2.14 -5.03 7.11
N SER A 148 1.77 -3.75 7.07
CA SER A 148 0.74 -3.24 6.16
C SER A 148 0.95 -3.75 4.73
N TYR A 149 -0.11 -4.30 4.14
CA TYR A 149 -0.11 -4.89 2.80
C TYR A 149 0.49 -3.95 1.74
N MET A 150 0.28 -2.63 1.89
CA MET A 150 0.87 -1.61 1.01
C MET A 150 2.41 -1.63 1.03
N VAL A 151 3.00 -1.78 2.22
CA VAL A 151 4.46 -1.82 2.40
C VAL A 151 5.01 -3.14 1.87
N LEU A 152 4.36 -4.27 2.19
CA LEU A 152 4.73 -5.59 1.68
C LEU A 152 4.70 -5.63 0.14
N MET A 153 3.68 -5.03 -0.47
CA MET A 153 3.54 -4.97 -1.91
C MET A 153 4.61 -4.10 -2.57
N SER A 154 4.93 -2.93 -2.01
CA SER A 154 6.02 -2.08 -2.50
C SER A 154 7.37 -2.82 -2.48
N ASN A 155 7.67 -3.50 -1.35
CA ASN A 155 8.90 -4.28 -1.20
C ASN A 155 8.95 -5.48 -2.17
N GLY A 156 7.81 -6.17 -2.35
CA GLY A 156 7.66 -7.29 -3.28
C GLY A 156 7.87 -6.88 -4.74
N VAL A 157 7.35 -5.73 -5.17
CA VAL A 157 7.62 -5.19 -6.52
C VAL A 157 9.11 -4.92 -6.71
N GLY A 158 9.77 -4.32 -5.72
CA GLY A 158 11.22 -4.11 -5.74
C GLY A 158 11.99 -5.42 -5.90
N LEU A 159 11.62 -6.45 -5.14
CA LEU A 159 12.23 -7.77 -5.17
C LEU A 159 12.09 -8.43 -6.56
N VAL A 160 10.90 -8.35 -7.17
CA VAL A 160 10.67 -8.85 -8.53
C VAL A 160 11.55 -8.12 -9.56
N ILE A 161 11.69 -6.80 -9.44
CA ILE A 161 12.58 -6.01 -10.31
C ILE A 161 14.05 -6.43 -10.11
N GLU A 162 14.49 -6.68 -8.87
CA GLU A 162 15.84 -7.18 -8.60
C GLU A 162 16.13 -8.55 -9.22
N PHE A 163 15.20 -9.49 -9.07
CA PHE A 163 15.33 -10.80 -9.73
C PHE A 163 15.36 -10.66 -11.26
N TRP A 164 14.54 -9.77 -11.83
CA TRP A 164 14.58 -9.47 -13.26
C TRP A 164 15.94 -8.89 -13.70
N LYS A 165 16.55 -8.00 -12.90
CA LYS A 165 17.90 -7.47 -13.15
C LYS A 165 18.96 -8.60 -13.17
N ILE A 166 18.94 -9.51 -12.20
CA ILE A 166 19.89 -10.63 -12.09
C ILE A 166 19.78 -11.60 -13.27
N THR A 167 18.55 -11.99 -13.63
CA THR A 167 18.32 -12.89 -14.77
C THR A 167 18.79 -12.30 -16.10
N LYS A 168 18.82 -10.97 -16.23
CA LYS A 168 19.38 -10.24 -17.39
C LYS A 168 20.91 -10.14 -17.36
N ALA A 169 21.52 -10.01 -16.19
CA ALA A 169 22.97 -9.83 -16.04
C ALA A 169 23.76 -11.15 -16.08
N VAL A 170 23.13 -12.25 -15.66
CA VAL A 170 23.75 -13.58 -15.61
C VAL A 170 23.35 -14.38 -16.85
N ARG A 171 24.33 -14.78 -17.68
CA ARG A 171 24.17 -15.94 -18.56
C ARG A 171 24.77 -17.15 -17.87
N PHE A 172 23.96 -18.17 -17.60
CA PHE A 172 24.45 -19.46 -17.16
C PHE A 172 25.10 -20.15 -18.36
N SER A 173 26.44 -20.26 -18.37
CA SER A 173 27.16 -21.11 -19.31
C SER A 173 27.56 -22.38 -18.58
N PHE A 174 27.16 -23.53 -19.10
CA PHE A 174 27.49 -24.83 -18.54
C PHE A 174 28.59 -25.47 -19.39
N GLU A 175 29.85 -25.31 -18.99
CA GLU A 175 31.00 -25.99 -19.62
C GLU A 175 31.61 -27.00 -18.63
N ASN A 176 31.71 -28.27 -19.06
CA ASN A 176 32.44 -29.35 -18.39
C ASN A 176 32.18 -29.52 -16.88
N GLY A 177 30.90 -29.54 -16.47
CA GLY A 177 30.51 -29.94 -15.09
C GLY A 177 30.83 -28.92 -13.99
N LYS A 178 31.27 -27.71 -14.34
CA LYS A 178 31.35 -26.56 -13.42
C LYS A 178 30.38 -25.48 -13.86
N LEU A 179 29.50 -25.06 -12.95
CA LEU A 179 28.70 -23.84 -13.10
C LEU A 179 29.64 -22.64 -13.03
N THR A 180 30.01 -22.09 -14.19
CA THR A 180 30.79 -20.85 -14.27
C THR A 180 29.84 -19.69 -14.55
N TRP A 181 29.85 -18.72 -13.62
CA TRP A 181 29.11 -17.48 -13.78
C TRP A 181 29.88 -16.62 -14.79
N VAL A 182 29.43 -16.62 -16.05
CA VAL A 182 30.00 -15.76 -17.09
C VAL A 182 29.21 -14.46 -17.08
N GLU A 183 29.86 -13.37 -16.66
CA GLU A 183 29.32 -12.03 -16.83
C GLU A 183 29.09 -11.80 -18.33
N THR A 184 27.90 -11.32 -18.71
CA THR A 184 27.66 -10.86 -20.09
C THR A 184 28.54 -9.64 -20.34
N SER A 185 29.77 -9.88 -20.79
CA SER A 185 30.59 -8.88 -21.46
C SER A 185 30.10 -8.82 -22.90
N THR A 186 29.36 -7.76 -23.23
CA THR A 186 29.14 -7.36 -24.62
C THR A 186 30.50 -6.93 -25.19
N PHE A 187 31.34 -7.89 -25.56
CA PHE A 187 32.55 -7.66 -26.34
C PHE A 187 32.34 -8.28 -27.71
N SER A 188 31.97 -7.45 -28.69
CA SER A 188 32.16 -7.78 -30.10
C SER A 188 32.28 -6.51 -30.93
N GLY A 189 33.52 -6.10 -31.17
CA GLY A 189 33.97 -5.70 -32.50
C GLY A 189 33.87 -4.22 -32.86
N SER A 190 34.83 -3.40 -32.41
CA SER A 190 35.40 -2.40 -33.32
C SER A 190 36.80 -2.87 -33.71
N LYS A 191 36.90 -3.46 -34.91
CA LYS A 191 38.19 -3.66 -35.56
C LYS A 191 38.87 -2.29 -35.66
N THR A 192 40.08 -2.21 -35.14
CA THR A 192 41.10 -1.27 -35.59
C THR A 192 41.13 -1.26 -37.12
N LYS A 193 40.91 -0.07 -37.68
CA LYS A 193 41.57 0.38 -38.90
C LYS A 193 41.81 1.87 -38.78
#